data_AF-A0ABD0P3C6-F1
#
_entry.id   AF-A0ABD0P3C6-F1
#
_cell.length_a   1.000
_cell.length_b   1.000
_cell.length_c   1.000
_cell.angle_alpha   90.00
_cell.angle_beta   90.00
_cell.angle_gamma   90.00
#
_symmetry.space_group_name_H-M   'P 1'
#
loop_
_entity.id
_entity.type
_entity.pdbx_description
1 polymer ?
#
loop_
_entity_poly.entity_id
_entity_poly.type
_entity_poly.pdbx_seq_one_letter_code
_entity_poly.pdbx_strand_id
1 'polypeptide(L)'
;MKLKPNKCRSISIVKGQVTDQRFYVGGTPIPTVLEMPVKSLGRWYDAKLKDTEQFEQIKIDTSMYMERINKTLLPGKLKVWCFQFGILPRLLWPLTVYEIPITKVEKVERLISIQLKQWLGIPRCLSSVGLYGHGKLELPFTGLVEEFKCTKARLVMTITESDDAVVRTAAPRVVSGRKWNPSEAVQSAKSALYFRDVVGQVQHGRAGFGLFPKTPLWHKATSVQKRQLVVEEVRRQEEGERHAKAVSMAKQGRWTNWEGLEKKTLSWRDIWQMEGARLSFVLRATYDLLPSPQNLKEWYGEDPACSLCKVPSSLRHILSGCTTSLTQGRYTWRHNQVLRELAAILEQRRTTTNNLPQTLIGQVNFINFVPAGQRQEHRTISKDASILQSARDWKLEVDLDKKLVFPPEIVATTLRPDMVLWSPTTKLAYVVELTVPWEEGVEEAYERKKNKYSDLAAEASQNGWKISIFPVE
;
A
#
# COMPACT_ATOMS: atom_id res chain seq x y z
N MET A 1 36.59 13.06 -37.38
CA MET A 1 36.36 11.74 -36.74
C MET A 1 36.49 10.66 -37.82
N LYS A 2 37.44 9.72 -37.75
CA LYS A 2 37.55 8.64 -38.75
C LYS A 2 36.55 7.52 -38.40
N LEU A 3 35.66 7.18 -39.33
CA LEU A 3 34.71 6.08 -39.18
C LEU A 3 35.47 4.75 -39.12
N LYS A 4 35.12 3.88 -38.17
CA LYS A 4 35.71 2.54 -38.03
C LYS A 4 34.71 1.52 -38.58
N PRO A 5 34.94 0.90 -39.75
CA PRO A 5 33.99 -0.01 -40.40
C PRO A 5 33.45 -1.11 -39.48
N ASN A 6 34.31 -1.70 -38.64
CA ASN A 6 33.93 -2.75 -37.69
C ASN A 6 32.95 -2.30 -36.60
N LYS A 7 32.85 -1.00 -36.32
CA LYS A 7 31.88 -0.42 -35.37
C LYS A 7 30.62 0.11 -36.06
N CYS A 8 30.59 0.14 -37.38
CA CYS A 8 29.45 0.54 -38.18
C CYS A 8 28.64 -0.70 -38.57
N ARG A 9 27.36 -0.50 -38.89
CA ARG A 9 26.51 -1.53 -39.51
C ARG A 9 25.69 -0.89 -40.62
N SER A 10 25.47 -1.64 -41.69
CA SER A 10 24.63 -1.20 -42.79
C SER A 10 23.36 -2.03 -42.89
N ILE A 11 22.28 -1.36 -43.29
CA ILE A 11 21.02 -1.98 -43.64
C ILE A 11 20.52 -1.34 -44.93
N SER A 12 20.10 -2.18 -45.87
CA SER A 12 19.45 -1.74 -47.12
C SER A 12 18.04 -2.32 -47.15
N ILE A 13 17.06 -1.47 -47.44
CA ILE A 13 15.65 -1.85 -47.52
C ILE A 13 15.16 -1.51 -48.92
N VAL A 14 14.82 -2.53 -49.70
CA VAL A 14 14.28 -2.39 -51.07
C VAL A 14 12.88 -2.99 -51.08
N LYS A 15 11.88 -2.20 -51.48
CA LYS A 15 10.46 -2.61 -51.49
C LYS A 15 9.99 -3.21 -50.15
N GLY A 16 10.49 -2.67 -49.03
CA GLY A 16 10.12 -3.12 -47.68
C GLY A 16 10.80 -4.41 -47.21
N GLN A 17 11.72 -4.98 -47.99
CA GLN A 17 12.51 -6.15 -47.61
C GLN A 17 13.97 -5.78 -47.38
N VAL A 18 14.59 -6.38 -46.37
CA VAL A 18 16.01 -6.21 -46.09
C VAL A 18 16.81 -6.96 -47.16
N THR A 19 17.67 -6.23 -47.86
CA THR A 19 18.53 -6.77 -48.93
C THR A 19 19.98 -6.77 -48.50
N ASP A 20 20.72 -7.79 -48.93
CA ASP A 20 22.16 -7.87 -48.69
C ASP A 20 22.93 -6.98 -49.68
N GLN A 21 23.07 -5.71 -49.34
CA GLN A 21 23.88 -4.74 -50.09
C GLN A 21 25.00 -4.22 -49.19
N ARG A 22 26.23 -4.30 -49.69
CA ARG A 22 27.44 -3.96 -48.95
C ARG A 22 27.90 -2.54 -49.26
N PHE A 23 28.20 -1.80 -48.21
CA PHE A 23 28.81 -0.46 -48.29
C PHE A 23 30.25 -0.53 -47.82
N TYR A 24 31.09 0.36 -48.35
CA TYR A 24 32.52 0.38 -48.08
C TYR A 24 32.95 1.74 -47.54
N VAL A 25 33.84 1.75 -46.55
CA VAL A 25 34.49 2.96 -46.04
C VAL A 25 36.00 2.73 -46.09
N GLY A 26 36.70 3.52 -46.91
CA GLY A 26 38.14 3.36 -47.12
C GLY A 26 38.53 1.98 -47.68
N GLY A 27 37.70 1.41 -48.58
CA GLY A 27 37.92 0.08 -49.17
C GLY A 27 37.56 -1.10 -48.26
N THR A 28 37.25 -0.87 -46.98
CA THR A 28 36.84 -1.93 -46.05
C THR A 28 35.31 -2.06 -46.04
N PRO A 29 34.75 -3.28 -46.18
CA PRO A 29 33.29 -3.48 -46.12
C PRO A 29 32.76 -3.22 -44.71
N ILE A 30 31.61 -2.58 -44.63
CA ILE A 30 30.83 -2.45 -43.40
C ILE A 30 30.00 -3.74 -43.23
N PRO A 31 30.07 -4.43 -42.08
CA PRO A 31 29.23 -5.60 -41.83
C PRO A 31 27.75 -5.23 -41.88
N THR A 32 26.94 -6.07 -42.53
CA THR A 32 25.50 -5.83 -42.62
C THR A 32 24.80 -6.25 -41.33
N VAL A 33 23.60 -5.71 -41.08
CA VAL A 33 22.76 -6.15 -39.94
C VAL A 33 22.27 -7.61 -40.10
N LEU A 34 22.28 -8.15 -41.33
CA LEU A 34 22.04 -9.57 -41.61
C LEU A 34 23.16 -10.46 -41.06
N GLU A 35 24.40 -10.04 -41.24
CA GLU A 35 25.59 -10.77 -40.77
C GLU A 35 25.80 -10.58 -39.26
N MET A 36 25.66 -9.34 -38.78
CA MET A 36 25.95 -8.98 -37.40
C MET A 36 24.93 -7.97 -36.87
N PRO A 37 24.01 -8.38 -35.97
CA PRO A 37 23.08 -7.46 -35.34
C PRO A 37 23.83 -6.40 -34.53
N VAL A 38 23.21 -5.22 -34.38
CA VAL A 38 23.78 -4.10 -33.62
C VAL A 38 22.97 -3.81 -32.38
N LYS A 39 23.67 -3.47 -31.30
CA LYS A 39 23.04 -2.97 -30.08
C LYS A 39 23.27 -1.47 -29.96
N SER A 40 22.19 -0.70 -29.84
CA SER A 40 22.26 0.74 -29.55
C SER A 40 21.30 1.09 -28.42
N LEU A 41 21.80 1.77 -27.38
CA LEU A 41 21.04 2.17 -26.19
C LEU A 41 20.20 1.05 -25.56
N GLY A 42 20.73 -0.18 -25.57
CA GLY A 42 20.03 -1.35 -25.03
C GLY A 42 19.12 -2.07 -26.01
N ARG A 43 18.78 -1.48 -27.16
CA ARG A 43 17.97 -2.08 -28.23
C ARG A 43 18.84 -2.87 -29.20
N TRP A 44 18.47 -4.10 -29.48
CA TRP A 44 19.03 -4.88 -30.57
C TRP A 44 18.29 -4.57 -31.88
N TYR A 45 19.05 -4.40 -32.95
CA TYR A 45 18.56 -4.29 -34.31
C TYR A 45 19.14 -5.45 -35.11
N ASP A 46 18.25 -6.29 -35.61
CA ASP A 46 18.52 -7.43 -36.48
C ASP A 46 17.82 -7.23 -37.83
N ALA A 47 18.05 -8.17 -38.75
CA ALA A 47 17.46 -8.09 -40.08
C ALA A 47 15.93 -8.27 -40.11
N LYS A 48 15.32 -8.80 -39.04
CA LYS A 48 13.87 -8.98 -38.96
C LYS A 48 13.17 -7.68 -38.62
N LEU A 49 13.87 -6.74 -37.96
CA LEU A 49 13.35 -5.45 -37.50
C LEU A 49 12.05 -5.60 -36.70
N LYS A 50 11.93 -6.70 -35.95
CA LYS A 50 10.73 -7.05 -35.17
C LYS A 50 11.12 -7.35 -33.73
N ASP A 51 10.33 -6.83 -32.80
CA ASP A 51 10.58 -6.99 -31.37
C ASP A 51 10.04 -8.32 -30.79
N THR A 52 9.54 -9.22 -31.64
CA THR A 52 8.92 -10.49 -31.20
C THR A 52 9.90 -11.38 -30.44
N GLU A 53 11.12 -11.53 -30.95
CA GLU A 53 12.17 -12.37 -30.33
C GLU A 53 12.65 -11.76 -29.02
N GLN A 54 12.74 -10.44 -28.96
CA GLN A 54 13.13 -9.71 -27.76
C GLN A 54 12.13 -9.90 -26.63
N PHE A 55 10.84 -10.00 -26.95
CA PHE A 55 9.84 -10.35 -25.95
C PHE A 55 10.03 -11.78 -25.40
N GLU A 56 10.27 -12.77 -26.26
CA GLU A 56 10.52 -14.14 -25.79
C GLU A 56 11.78 -14.20 -24.91
N GLN A 57 12.82 -13.43 -25.27
CA GLN A 57 14.00 -13.29 -24.42
C GLN A 57 13.67 -12.67 -23.06
N ILE A 58 12.86 -11.60 -22.99
CA ILE A 58 12.42 -11.00 -21.72
C ILE A 58 11.68 -12.02 -20.85
N LYS A 59 10.85 -12.87 -21.46
CA LYS A 59 10.13 -13.93 -20.74
C LYS A 59 11.08 -14.99 -20.19
N ILE A 60 12.05 -15.45 -20.99
CA ILE A 60 13.09 -16.40 -20.56
C ILE A 60 13.93 -15.81 -19.43
N ASP A 61 14.39 -14.57 -19.61
CA ASP A 61 15.15 -13.81 -18.63
C ASP A 61 14.38 -13.68 -17.32
N THR A 62 13.09 -13.32 -17.38
CA THR A 62 12.23 -13.22 -16.20
C THR A 62 12.19 -14.55 -15.44
N SER A 63 11.91 -15.65 -16.13
CA SER A 63 11.88 -16.98 -15.51
C SER A 63 13.23 -17.34 -14.88
N MET A 64 14.33 -17.09 -15.58
CA MET A 64 15.68 -17.34 -15.08
C MET A 64 16.00 -16.50 -13.84
N TYR A 65 15.69 -15.20 -13.84
CA TYR A 65 15.93 -14.32 -12.69
C TYR A 65 15.11 -14.77 -11.48
N MET A 66 13.83 -15.11 -11.68
CA MET A 66 12.95 -15.59 -10.62
C MET A 66 13.42 -16.93 -10.06
N GLU A 67 13.88 -17.86 -10.91
CA GLU A 67 14.43 -19.15 -10.49
C GLU A 67 15.71 -18.98 -9.66
N ARG A 68 16.61 -18.06 -10.06
CA ARG A 68 17.81 -17.74 -9.30
C ARG A 68 17.48 -17.24 -7.90
N ILE A 69 16.53 -16.33 -7.75
CA ILE A 69 16.05 -15.88 -6.43
C ILE A 69 15.42 -17.06 -5.69
N ASN A 70 14.63 -17.89 -6.36
CA ASN A 70 13.94 -19.00 -5.72
C ASN A 70 14.90 -20.01 -5.09
N LYS A 71 16.05 -20.27 -5.73
CA LYS A 71 17.12 -21.16 -5.25
C LYS A 71 17.87 -20.62 -4.02
N THR A 72 17.73 -19.34 -3.69
CA THR A 72 18.37 -18.79 -2.49
C THR A 72 17.67 -19.28 -1.21
N LEU A 73 18.43 -19.34 -0.10
CA LEU A 73 17.92 -19.64 1.24
C LEU A 73 17.21 -18.45 1.91
N LEU A 74 16.95 -17.37 1.15
CA LEU A 74 16.28 -16.19 1.68
C LEU A 74 14.83 -16.51 2.09
N PRO A 75 14.34 -15.96 3.22
CA PRO A 75 12.91 -15.94 3.51
C PRO A 75 12.12 -15.31 2.36
N GLY A 76 10.92 -15.82 2.10
CA GLY A 76 10.13 -15.40 0.94
C GLY A 76 9.84 -13.89 0.89
N LYS A 77 9.63 -13.23 2.04
CA LYS A 77 9.52 -11.76 2.13
C LYS A 77 10.73 -11.01 1.56
N LEU A 78 11.95 -11.54 1.73
CA LEU A 78 13.17 -10.95 1.17
C LEU A 78 13.32 -11.27 -0.33
N LYS A 79 12.83 -12.42 -0.78
CA LYS A 79 12.75 -12.74 -2.22
C LYS A 79 11.85 -11.76 -2.98
N VAL A 80 10.71 -11.38 -2.38
CA VAL A 80 9.82 -10.34 -2.92
C VAL A 80 10.52 -8.99 -2.99
N TRP A 81 11.31 -8.63 -1.96
CA TRP A 81 12.12 -7.41 -1.98
C TRP A 81 13.14 -7.43 -3.13
N CYS A 82 13.86 -8.54 -3.33
CA CYS A 82 14.79 -8.69 -4.45
C CYS A 82 14.11 -8.58 -5.81
N PHE A 83 12.87 -9.07 -5.93
CA PHE A 83 12.07 -8.83 -7.12
C PHE A 83 11.79 -7.32 -7.31
N GLN A 84 11.24 -6.67 -6.28
CA GLN A 84 10.79 -5.28 -6.36
C GLN A 84 11.93 -4.30 -6.73
N PHE A 85 13.11 -4.48 -6.14
CA PHE A 85 14.23 -3.54 -6.31
C PHE A 85 15.35 -4.05 -7.22
N GLY A 86 15.36 -5.34 -7.56
CA GLY A 86 16.36 -5.93 -8.45
C GLY A 86 15.81 -6.27 -9.82
N ILE A 87 14.84 -7.18 -9.87
CA ILE A 87 14.31 -7.72 -11.14
C ILE A 87 13.42 -6.69 -11.84
N LEU A 88 12.46 -6.09 -11.12
CA LEU A 88 11.47 -5.21 -11.72
C LEU A 88 12.13 -4.03 -12.46
N PRO A 89 13.07 -3.26 -11.89
CA PRO A 89 13.78 -2.21 -12.63
C PRO A 89 14.54 -2.73 -13.86
N ARG A 90 15.13 -3.94 -13.76
CA ARG A 90 15.85 -4.58 -14.88
C ARG A 90 14.91 -4.99 -16.01
N LEU A 91 13.67 -5.37 -15.72
CA LEU A 91 12.64 -5.66 -16.72
C LEU A 91 12.05 -4.40 -17.35
N LEU A 92 11.95 -3.30 -16.60
CA LEU A 92 11.37 -2.06 -17.11
C LEU A 92 12.19 -1.43 -18.23
N TRP A 93 13.53 -1.52 -18.18
CA TRP A 93 14.38 -0.98 -19.24
C TRP A 93 14.06 -1.55 -20.64
N PRO A 94 14.14 -2.88 -20.89
CA PRO A 94 13.80 -3.42 -22.20
C PRO A 94 12.33 -3.18 -22.56
N LEU A 95 11.41 -3.22 -21.60
CA LEU A 95 9.99 -2.90 -21.85
C LEU A 95 9.77 -1.44 -22.27
N THR A 96 10.63 -0.52 -21.85
CA THR A 96 10.60 0.89 -22.28
C THR A 96 11.03 1.00 -23.73
N VAL A 97 12.14 0.36 -24.06
CA VAL A 97 12.88 0.47 -25.32
C VAL A 97 12.18 -0.24 -26.47
N TYR A 98 11.59 -1.42 -26.22
CA TYR A 98 10.91 -2.21 -27.24
C TYR A 98 9.40 -1.89 -27.33
N GLU A 99 8.82 -2.13 -28.51
CA GLU A 99 7.40 -1.96 -28.82
C GLU A 99 6.62 -3.23 -28.46
N ILE A 100 6.51 -3.49 -27.16
CA ILE A 100 5.86 -4.69 -26.63
C ILE A 100 4.39 -4.40 -26.31
N PRO A 101 3.44 -5.19 -26.84
CA PRO A 101 2.03 -5.05 -26.49
C PRO A 101 1.76 -5.30 -25.00
N ILE A 102 0.86 -4.52 -24.40
CA ILE A 102 0.49 -4.67 -22.98
C ILE A 102 -0.02 -6.08 -22.65
N THR A 103 -0.71 -6.74 -23.58
CA THR A 103 -1.22 -8.11 -23.40
C THR A 103 -0.11 -9.14 -23.18
N LYS A 104 1.09 -8.87 -23.71
CA LYS A 104 2.27 -9.70 -23.47
C LYS A 104 2.86 -9.42 -22.09
N VAL A 105 2.90 -8.17 -21.66
CA VAL A 105 3.33 -7.77 -20.30
C VAL A 105 2.43 -8.38 -19.23
N GLU A 106 1.12 -8.39 -19.44
CA GLU A 106 0.14 -9.05 -18.56
C GLU A 106 0.41 -10.54 -18.39
N LYS A 107 0.86 -11.24 -19.44
CA LYS A 107 1.24 -12.66 -19.35
C LYS A 107 2.46 -12.84 -18.44
N VAL A 108 3.45 -11.95 -18.54
CA VAL A 108 4.65 -11.99 -17.69
C VAL A 108 4.29 -11.66 -16.23
N GLU A 109 3.44 -10.66 -16.00
CA GLU A 109 2.98 -10.32 -14.65
C GLU A 109 2.24 -11.48 -13.98
N ARG A 110 1.47 -12.29 -14.73
CA ARG A 110 0.82 -13.49 -14.18
C ARG A 110 1.85 -14.49 -13.65
N LEU A 111 2.94 -14.74 -14.38
CA LEU A 111 4.02 -15.62 -13.94
C LEU A 111 4.71 -15.08 -12.69
N ILE A 112 5.01 -13.78 -12.68
CA ILE A 112 5.59 -13.10 -11.52
C ILE A 112 4.66 -13.23 -10.31
N SER A 113 3.38 -12.92 -10.47
CA SER A 113 2.38 -12.92 -9.39
C SER A 113 2.24 -14.31 -8.75
N ILE A 114 2.31 -15.39 -9.54
CA ILE A 114 2.30 -16.76 -9.01
C ILE A 114 3.49 -16.98 -8.08
N GLN A 115 4.69 -16.56 -8.50
CA GLN A 115 5.91 -16.75 -7.72
C GLN A 115 5.94 -15.87 -6.47
N LEU A 116 5.49 -14.61 -6.56
CA LEU A 116 5.39 -13.70 -5.40
C LEU A 116 4.42 -14.26 -4.35
N LYS A 117 3.27 -14.78 -4.79
CA LYS A 117 2.30 -15.43 -3.89
C LYS A 117 2.90 -16.64 -3.19
N GLN A 118 3.65 -17.47 -3.92
CA GLN A 118 4.34 -18.62 -3.34
C GLN A 118 5.35 -18.18 -2.27
N TRP A 119 6.16 -17.16 -2.54
CA TRP A 119 7.14 -16.65 -1.58
C TRP A 119 6.50 -16.03 -0.34
N LEU A 120 5.37 -15.34 -0.49
CA LEU A 120 4.59 -14.81 0.63
C LEU A 120 3.79 -15.89 1.38
N GLY A 121 3.82 -17.13 0.89
CA GLY A 121 3.06 -18.23 1.46
C GLY A 121 1.56 -17.99 1.38
N ILE A 122 1.05 -17.39 0.32
CA ILE A 122 -0.39 -17.12 0.13
C ILE A 122 -0.96 -17.94 -1.06
N PRO A 123 -2.26 -18.29 -1.04
CA PRO A 123 -2.86 -19.10 -2.09
C PRO A 123 -2.82 -18.42 -3.48
N ARG A 124 -2.77 -19.24 -4.54
CA ARG A 124 -2.73 -18.76 -5.93
C ARG A 124 -3.98 -17.94 -6.31
N CYS A 125 -5.12 -18.23 -5.66
CA CYS A 125 -6.40 -17.58 -5.91
C CYS A 125 -6.49 -16.12 -5.40
N LEU A 126 -5.51 -15.61 -4.65
CA LEU A 126 -5.48 -14.17 -4.31
C LEU A 126 -5.52 -13.33 -5.59
N SER A 127 -6.36 -12.32 -5.65
CA SER A 127 -6.44 -11.41 -6.79
C SER A 127 -5.21 -10.50 -6.89
N SER A 128 -4.96 -9.96 -8.08
CA SER A 128 -3.95 -8.91 -8.27
C SER A 128 -4.29 -7.63 -7.50
N VAL A 129 -5.58 -7.39 -7.22
CA VAL A 129 -6.06 -6.26 -6.40
C VAL A 129 -5.52 -6.38 -4.98
N GLY A 130 -5.58 -7.56 -4.36
CA GLY A 130 -5.04 -7.75 -3.00
C GLY A 130 -3.52 -7.78 -2.92
N LEU A 131 -2.82 -7.93 -4.05
CA LEU A 131 -1.35 -8.00 -4.08
C LEU A 131 -0.70 -6.65 -4.42
N TYR A 132 -1.29 -5.88 -5.34
CA TYR A 132 -0.74 -4.62 -5.86
C TYR A 132 -1.66 -3.41 -5.64
N GLY A 133 -2.87 -3.60 -5.15
CA GLY A 133 -3.85 -2.54 -4.95
C GLY A 133 -3.77 -1.89 -3.57
N HIS A 134 -4.41 -0.72 -3.45
CA HIS A 134 -4.37 0.14 -2.27
C HIS A 134 -5.64 -0.02 -1.42
N GLY A 135 -5.96 -1.26 -1.03
CA GLY A 135 -7.13 -1.58 -0.21
C GLY A 135 -6.98 -1.27 1.28
N LYS A 136 -7.82 -1.90 2.13
CA LYS A 136 -7.72 -1.77 3.60
C LYS A 136 -6.40 -2.31 4.16
N LEU A 137 -5.82 -3.30 3.49
CA LEU A 137 -4.43 -3.71 3.67
C LEU A 137 -3.67 -3.33 2.41
N GLU A 138 -2.64 -2.49 2.55
CA GLU A 138 -1.77 -2.08 1.45
C GLU A 138 -0.39 -2.68 1.64
N LEU A 139 0.14 -3.26 0.57
CA LEU A 139 1.50 -3.78 0.50
C LEU A 139 2.37 -2.84 -0.32
N PRO A 140 3.68 -2.73 -0.02
CA PRO A 140 4.58 -1.82 -0.71
C PRO A 140 5.09 -2.45 -2.02
N PHE A 141 4.20 -3.11 -2.76
CA PHE A 141 4.49 -3.85 -3.99
C PHE A 141 3.85 -3.13 -5.18
N THR A 142 4.57 -3.07 -6.30
CA THR A 142 4.01 -2.53 -7.55
C THR A 142 3.97 -3.62 -8.61
N GLY A 143 2.88 -3.66 -9.38
CA GLY A 143 2.74 -4.59 -10.50
C GLY A 143 3.65 -4.21 -11.67
N LEU A 144 4.08 -5.22 -12.45
CA LEU A 144 4.84 -4.99 -13.69
C LEU A 144 4.02 -4.20 -14.71
N VAL A 145 2.71 -4.45 -14.80
CA VAL A 145 1.80 -3.77 -15.73
C VAL A 145 1.63 -2.31 -15.34
N GLU A 146 1.50 -2.01 -14.05
CA GLU A 146 1.41 -0.63 -13.56
C GLU A 146 2.70 0.14 -13.87
N GLU A 147 3.86 -0.44 -13.51
CA GLU A 147 5.14 0.20 -13.80
C GLU A 147 5.40 0.34 -15.31
N PHE A 148 4.94 -0.62 -16.12
CA PHE A 148 4.99 -0.52 -17.57
C PHE A 148 4.18 0.67 -18.08
N LYS A 149 2.92 0.82 -17.64
CA LYS A 149 2.06 1.94 -18.02
C LYS A 149 2.68 3.28 -17.59
N CYS A 150 3.16 3.36 -16.35
CA CYS A 150 3.85 4.55 -15.82
C CYS A 150 5.09 4.90 -16.64
N THR A 151 5.89 3.90 -17.00
CA THR A 151 7.13 4.11 -17.74
C THR A 151 6.86 4.53 -19.19
N LYS A 152 5.84 3.95 -19.84
CA LYS A 152 5.41 4.38 -21.19
C LYS A 152 4.81 5.79 -21.17
N ALA A 153 4.01 6.14 -20.16
CA ALA A 153 3.50 7.50 -19.98
C ALA A 153 4.64 8.52 -19.76
N ARG A 154 5.62 8.18 -18.91
CA ARG A 154 6.82 8.99 -18.69
C ARG A 154 7.63 9.17 -19.98
N LEU A 155 7.75 8.13 -20.80
CA LEU A 155 8.43 8.18 -22.09
C LEU A 155 7.73 9.14 -23.06
N VAL A 156 6.40 9.03 -23.20
CA VAL A 156 5.60 9.96 -24.02
C VAL A 156 5.82 11.40 -23.60
N MET A 157 5.73 11.68 -22.31
CA MET A 157 5.97 13.03 -21.79
C MET A 157 7.39 13.52 -22.07
N THR A 158 8.39 12.63 -21.91
CA THR A 158 9.80 12.98 -22.15
C THR A 158 10.07 13.31 -23.61
N ILE A 159 9.43 12.60 -24.55
CA ILE A 159 9.55 12.87 -25.98
C ILE A 159 8.83 14.17 -26.37
N THR A 160 7.59 14.32 -25.93
CA THR A 160 6.71 15.43 -26.35
C THR A 160 7.08 16.76 -25.69
N GLU A 161 7.64 16.73 -24.47
CA GLU A 161 8.07 17.90 -23.71
C GLU A 161 9.61 17.98 -23.61
N SER A 162 10.33 17.36 -24.55
CA SER A 162 11.80 17.42 -24.61
C SER A 162 12.29 18.86 -24.80
N ASP A 163 13.42 19.23 -24.21
CA ASP A 163 14.06 20.53 -24.48
C ASP A 163 14.64 20.58 -25.91
N ASP A 164 15.00 19.42 -26.46
CA ASP A 164 15.50 19.27 -27.83
C ASP A 164 14.35 19.41 -28.85
N ALA A 165 14.44 20.44 -29.69
CA ALA A 165 13.47 20.72 -30.74
C ALA A 165 13.35 19.59 -31.75
N VAL A 166 14.44 18.91 -32.11
CA VAL A 166 14.42 17.81 -33.07
C VAL A 166 13.61 16.65 -32.52
N VAL A 167 13.79 16.33 -31.23
CA VAL A 167 13.03 15.28 -30.55
C VAL A 167 11.54 15.63 -30.47
N ARG A 168 11.22 16.88 -30.10
CA ARG A 168 9.81 17.34 -30.08
C ARG A 168 9.16 17.33 -31.44
N THR A 169 9.87 17.72 -32.50
CA THR A 169 9.35 17.75 -33.86
C THR A 169 9.19 16.34 -34.43
N ALA A 170 10.14 15.45 -34.16
CA ALA A 170 10.04 14.06 -34.60
C ALA A 170 8.93 13.29 -33.87
N ALA A 171 8.73 13.58 -32.57
CA ALA A 171 7.70 13.03 -31.70
C ALA A 171 7.34 11.55 -31.98
N PRO A 172 8.32 10.62 -31.94
CA PRO A 172 8.08 9.23 -32.28
C PRO A 172 6.94 8.65 -31.44
N ARG A 173 6.02 7.95 -32.11
CA ARG A 173 4.86 7.35 -31.47
C ARG A 173 5.31 6.22 -30.54
N VAL A 174 4.93 6.30 -29.27
CA VAL A 174 5.14 5.21 -28.31
C VAL A 174 4.06 4.16 -28.47
N VAL A 175 4.44 2.94 -28.87
CA VAL A 175 3.50 1.84 -29.16
C VAL A 175 3.46 0.82 -28.01
N SER A 176 2.25 0.39 -27.63
CA SER A 176 2.00 -0.68 -26.65
C SER A 176 0.86 -1.63 -27.06
N GLY A 177 0.64 -1.77 -28.37
CA GLY A 177 -0.43 -2.61 -28.94
C GLY A 177 -1.80 -1.92 -28.94
N ARG A 178 -2.87 -2.70 -29.18
CA ARG A 178 -4.23 -2.19 -29.39
C ARG A 178 -5.04 -1.98 -28.10
N LYS A 179 -4.75 -2.77 -27.05
CA LYS A 179 -5.55 -2.77 -25.81
C LYS A 179 -5.39 -1.51 -24.97
N TRP A 180 -4.20 -0.90 -25.00
CA TRP A 180 -3.87 0.28 -24.22
C TRP A 180 -2.89 1.14 -24.99
N ASN A 181 -3.18 2.44 -25.08
CA ASN A 181 -2.39 3.42 -25.82
C ASN A 181 -1.76 4.45 -24.84
N PRO A 182 -0.42 4.61 -24.83
CA PRO A 182 0.23 5.48 -23.84
C PRO A 182 -0.08 6.96 -24.07
N SER A 183 -0.23 7.38 -25.33
CA SER A 183 -0.54 8.77 -25.66
C SER A 183 -1.95 9.14 -25.20
N GLU A 184 -2.94 8.27 -25.40
CA GLU A 184 -4.31 8.48 -24.92
C GLU A 184 -4.36 8.52 -23.40
N ALA A 185 -3.63 7.63 -22.71
CA ALA A 185 -3.54 7.63 -21.26
C ALA A 185 -2.91 8.95 -20.73
N VAL A 186 -1.86 9.45 -21.37
CA VAL A 186 -1.25 10.74 -21.01
C VAL A 186 -2.22 11.90 -21.24
N GLN A 187 -2.98 11.91 -22.35
CA GLN A 187 -3.98 12.94 -22.58
C GLN A 187 -5.11 12.91 -21.55
N SER A 188 -5.63 11.72 -21.23
CA SER A 188 -6.60 11.52 -20.15
C SER A 188 -6.08 12.05 -18.81
N ALA A 189 -4.84 11.71 -18.44
CA ALA A 189 -4.20 12.20 -17.23
C ALA A 189 -4.03 13.73 -17.23
N LYS A 190 -3.58 14.34 -18.34
CA LYS A 190 -3.48 15.80 -18.47
C LYS A 190 -4.84 16.47 -18.30
N SER A 191 -5.90 15.94 -18.90
CA SER A 191 -7.26 16.45 -18.76
C SER A 191 -7.77 16.36 -17.32
N ALA A 192 -7.52 15.25 -16.63
CA ALA A 192 -7.87 15.09 -15.22
C ALA A 192 -7.13 16.09 -14.31
N LEU A 193 -5.84 16.32 -14.59
CA LEU A 193 -5.03 17.31 -13.87
C LEU A 193 -5.51 18.74 -14.12
N TYR A 194 -5.88 19.07 -15.37
CA TYR A 194 -6.49 20.36 -15.70
C TYR A 194 -7.82 20.55 -14.98
N PHE A 195 -8.69 19.53 -14.99
CA PHE A 195 -9.96 19.57 -14.26
C PHE A 195 -9.73 19.79 -12.75
N ARG A 196 -8.74 19.13 -12.17
CA ARG A 196 -8.37 19.32 -10.76
C ARG A 196 -7.86 20.74 -10.47
N ASP A 197 -7.15 21.36 -11.40
CA ASP A 197 -6.74 22.76 -11.28
C ASP A 197 -7.95 23.72 -11.30
N VAL A 198 -8.97 23.43 -12.10
CA VAL A 198 -10.21 24.23 -12.15
C VAL A 198 -11.03 24.06 -10.87
N VAL A 199 -11.19 22.82 -10.39
CA VAL A 199 -11.89 22.52 -9.14
C VAL A 199 -11.15 23.10 -7.94
N GLY A 200 -9.83 23.22 -8.03
CA GLY A 200 -8.98 23.67 -6.94
C GLY A 200 -8.80 22.60 -5.85
N GLN A 201 -8.24 23.01 -4.71
CA GLN A 201 -8.12 22.10 -3.58
C GLN A 201 -9.46 21.96 -2.87
N VAL A 202 -10.08 20.80 -3.01
CA VAL A 202 -11.28 20.41 -2.27
C VAL A 202 -10.90 19.91 -0.87
N GLN A 203 -11.76 20.24 0.09
CA GLN A 203 -11.64 19.72 1.44
C GLN A 203 -11.93 18.22 1.45
N HIS A 204 -10.98 17.42 1.93
CA HIS A 204 -11.21 16.00 2.17
C HIS A 204 -11.54 15.77 3.65
N GLY A 205 -12.77 15.32 3.91
CA GLY A 205 -13.25 15.05 5.27
C GLY A 205 -13.42 16.31 6.11
N ARG A 206 -13.17 16.20 7.42
CA ARG A 206 -13.29 17.30 8.39
C ARG A 206 -12.01 18.13 8.55
N ALA A 207 -10.94 17.79 7.84
CA ALA A 207 -9.67 18.54 7.90
C ALA A 207 -9.86 19.94 7.30
N GLY A 208 -9.45 21.00 7.98
CA GLY A 208 -9.58 22.38 7.48
C GLY A 208 -8.71 22.66 6.25
N PHE A 209 -8.93 23.80 5.59
CA PHE A 209 -8.11 24.25 4.47
C PHE A 209 -6.62 24.36 4.88
N GLY A 210 -5.73 23.83 4.03
CA GLY A 210 -4.28 23.93 4.22
C GLY A 210 -3.62 22.84 5.07
N LEU A 211 -4.38 21.81 5.50
CA LEU A 211 -3.84 20.70 6.28
C LEU A 211 -3.02 19.69 5.46
N PHE A 212 -3.28 19.64 4.15
CA PHE A 212 -2.60 18.72 3.22
C PHE A 212 -1.45 19.41 2.49
N PRO A 213 -0.37 18.67 2.14
CA PRO A 213 0.74 19.21 1.35
C PRO A 213 0.21 19.87 0.07
N LYS A 214 0.75 21.06 -0.24
CA LYS A 214 0.43 21.74 -1.50
C LYS A 214 1.05 20.96 -2.66
N THR A 215 0.30 20.01 -3.23
CA THR A 215 0.63 19.46 -4.54
C THR A 215 0.66 20.62 -5.54
N PRO A 216 1.73 20.77 -6.35
CA PRO A 216 1.80 21.86 -7.31
C PRO A 216 0.61 21.76 -8.28
N LEU A 217 -0.08 22.88 -8.47
CA LEU A 217 -1.11 23.01 -9.49
C LEU A 217 -0.47 22.75 -10.86
N TRP A 218 -1.18 22.05 -11.73
CA TRP A 218 -0.69 21.63 -13.05
C TRP A 218 -0.18 22.83 -13.88
N HIS A 219 -0.91 23.94 -13.89
CA HIS A 219 -0.51 25.16 -14.61
C HIS A 219 0.73 25.85 -14.03
N LYS A 220 1.05 25.66 -12.75
CA LYS A 220 2.24 26.23 -12.08
C LYS A 220 3.41 25.25 -12.01
N ALA A 221 3.22 24.00 -12.42
CA ALA A 221 4.23 22.97 -12.35
C ALA A 221 5.31 23.14 -13.43
N THR A 222 6.57 22.93 -13.05
CA THR A 222 7.71 22.80 -13.98
C THR A 222 7.55 21.57 -14.88
N SER A 223 8.28 21.47 -15.98
CA SER A 223 8.22 20.29 -16.87
C SER A 223 8.51 18.98 -16.13
N VAL A 224 9.48 18.96 -15.19
CA VAL A 224 9.76 17.78 -14.36
C VAL A 224 8.58 17.42 -13.48
N GLN A 225 7.99 18.43 -12.81
CA GLN A 225 6.81 18.22 -11.96
C GLN A 225 5.59 17.78 -12.78
N LYS A 226 5.37 18.33 -13.97
CA LYS A 226 4.30 17.91 -14.88
C LYS A 226 4.43 16.44 -15.25
N ARG A 227 5.65 15.97 -15.58
CA ARG A 227 5.90 14.54 -15.81
C ARG A 227 5.55 13.68 -14.60
N GLN A 228 5.94 14.11 -13.40
CA GLN A 228 5.62 13.39 -12.17
C GLN A 228 4.11 13.34 -11.92
N LEU A 229 3.42 14.48 -12.04
CA LEU A 229 1.97 14.58 -11.87
C LEU A 229 1.21 13.68 -12.85
N VAL A 230 1.61 13.64 -14.12
CA VAL A 230 0.99 12.75 -15.12
C VAL A 230 1.19 11.28 -14.76
N VAL A 231 2.39 10.89 -14.32
CA VAL A 231 2.66 9.50 -13.92
C VAL A 231 1.86 9.11 -12.66
N GLU A 232 1.80 10.00 -11.67
CA GLU A 232 0.98 9.80 -10.47
C GLU A 232 -0.51 9.71 -10.80
N GLU A 233 -0.99 10.52 -11.73
CA GLU A 233 -2.38 10.48 -12.20
C GLU A 233 -2.69 9.19 -12.95
N VAL A 234 -1.76 8.67 -13.77
CA VAL A 234 -1.89 7.35 -14.39
C VAL A 234 -1.98 6.26 -13.32
N ARG A 235 -1.13 6.28 -12.27
CA ARG A 235 -1.26 5.34 -11.14
C ARG A 235 -2.62 5.43 -10.45
N ARG A 236 -3.10 6.66 -10.24
CA ARG A 236 -4.41 6.90 -9.62
C ARG A 236 -5.55 6.31 -10.45
N GLN A 237 -5.48 6.42 -11.77
CA GLN A 237 -6.47 5.81 -12.68
C GLN A 237 -6.40 4.28 -12.63
N GLU A 238 -5.20 3.69 -12.63
CA GLU A 238 -5.02 2.23 -12.46
C GLU A 238 -5.60 1.73 -11.13
N GLU A 239 -5.39 2.48 -10.05
CA GLU A 239 -5.95 2.14 -8.75
C GLU A 239 -7.48 2.26 -8.76
N GLY A 240 -8.04 3.23 -9.48
CA GLY A 240 -9.47 3.33 -9.74
C GLY A 240 -10.05 2.09 -10.42
N GLU A 241 -9.37 1.55 -11.46
CA GLU A 241 -9.77 0.31 -12.12
C GLU A 241 -9.71 -0.89 -11.17
N ARG A 242 -8.68 -0.99 -10.33
CA ARG A 242 -8.57 -2.05 -9.32
C ARG A 242 -9.67 -1.95 -8.27
N HIS A 243 -9.97 -0.73 -7.80
CA HIS A 243 -11.04 -0.50 -6.84
C HIS A 243 -12.40 -0.89 -7.43
N ALA A 244 -12.70 -0.49 -8.66
CA ALA A 244 -13.93 -0.90 -9.35
C ALA A 244 -14.03 -2.43 -9.46
N LYS A 245 -12.92 -3.10 -9.78
CA LYS A 245 -12.85 -4.57 -9.78
C LYS A 245 -13.06 -5.14 -8.38
N ALA A 246 -12.48 -4.54 -7.34
CA ALA A 246 -12.66 -4.98 -5.96
C ALA A 246 -14.13 -4.99 -5.55
N VAL A 247 -14.87 -3.93 -5.88
CA VAL A 247 -16.31 -3.81 -5.58
C VAL A 247 -17.11 -4.97 -6.19
N SER A 248 -16.74 -5.44 -7.39
CA SER A 248 -17.39 -6.59 -8.04
C SER A 248 -17.04 -7.95 -7.43
N MET A 249 -16.08 -8.03 -6.51
CA MET A 249 -15.61 -9.29 -5.92
C MET A 249 -16.33 -9.61 -4.61
N ALA A 250 -17.27 -10.54 -4.65
CA ALA A 250 -18.10 -10.89 -3.48
C ALA A 250 -17.33 -11.34 -2.22
N LYS A 251 -16.11 -11.88 -2.37
CA LYS A 251 -15.31 -12.43 -1.26
C LYS A 251 -14.10 -11.56 -0.94
N GLN A 252 -13.08 -11.57 -1.80
CA GLN A 252 -11.85 -10.79 -1.59
C GLN A 252 -12.05 -9.28 -1.78
N GLY A 253 -13.23 -8.83 -2.19
CA GLY A 253 -13.60 -7.42 -2.30
C GLY A 253 -14.37 -6.88 -1.10
N ARG A 254 -14.74 -7.72 -0.11
CA ARG A 254 -15.56 -7.29 1.04
C ARG A 254 -14.98 -6.10 1.82
N TRP A 255 -13.67 -5.93 1.76
CA TRP A 255 -12.98 -4.80 2.37
C TRP A 255 -13.41 -3.43 1.83
N THR A 256 -14.06 -3.35 0.67
CA THR A 256 -14.63 -2.10 0.15
C THR A 256 -15.77 -1.59 1.02
N ASN A 257 -16.40 -2.46 1.80
CA ASN A 257 -17.56 -2.14 2.65
C ASN A 257 -17.16 -1.95 4.13
N TRP A 258 -15.85 -2.01 4.43
CA TRP A 258 -15.33 -1.85 5.79
C TRP A 258 -15.23 -0.37 6.14
N GLU A 259 -16.36 0.30 6.29
CA GLU A 259 -16.46 1.70 6.70
C GLU A 259 -15.91 1.88 8.13
N GLY A 260 -15.42 3.08 8.46
CA GLY A 260 -14.82 3.39 9.76
C GLY A 260 -13.45 2.76 10.07
N LEU A 261 -13.06 1.66 9.40
CA LEU A 261 -11.81 0.96 9.66
C LEU A 261 -10.58 1.70 9.10
N GLU A 262 -9.56 1.87 9.94
CA GLU A 262 -8.29 2.44 9.51
C GLU A 262 -7.59 1.56 8.47
N LYS A 263 -6.98 2.23 7.49
CA LYS A 263 -6.19 1.56 6.48
C LYS A 263 -4.86 1.13 7.07
N LYS A 264 -4.53 -0.16 6.91
CA LYS A 264 -3.24 -0.73 7.31
C LYS A 264 -2.28 -0.76 6.14
N THR A 265 -1.36 0.20 6.10
CA THR A 265 -0.27 0.22 5.12
C THR A 265 0.97 -0.43 5.71
N LEU A 266 1.42 -1.53 5.11
CA LEU A 266 2.64 -2.21 5.51
C LEU A 266 3.83 -1.62 4.76
N SER A 267 4.81 -1.08 5.50
CA SER A 267 6.09 -0.70 4.93
C SER A 267 7.00 -1.91 4.75
N TRP A 268 8.09 -1.74 4.00
CA TRP A 268 9.15 -2.75 3.92
C TRP A 268 9.73 -3.11 5.28
N ARG A 269 9.85 -2.12 6.19
CA ARG A 269 10.33 -2.34 7.56
C ARG A 269 9.39 -3.27 8.32
N ASP A 270 8.08 -3.02 8.21
CA ASP A 270 7.07 -3.85 8.89
C ASP A 270 7.10 -5.28 8.37
N ILE A 271 7.16 -5.45 7.05
CA ILE A 271 7.27 -6.76 6.40
C ILE A 271 8.54 -7.51 6.84
N TRP A 272 9.68 -6.81 6.96
CA TRP A 272 10.94 -7.41 7.39
C TRP A 272 10.91 -7.84 8.85
N GLN A 273 10.29 -7.06 9.73
CA GLN A 273 10.18 -7.38 11.15
C GLN A 273 9.14 -8.48 11.42
N MET A 274 8.09 -8.59 10.60
CA MET A 274 7.08 -9.63 10.75
C MET A 274 7.61 -11.02 10.41
N GLU A 275 7.28 -12.00 11.23
CA GLU A 275 7.47 -13.40 10.89
C GLU A 275 6.70 -13.77 9.60
N GLY A 276 7.26 -14.65 8.77
CA GLY A 276 6.64 -15.05 7.50
C GLY A 276 5.25 -15.66 7.67
N ALA A 277 5.05 -16.50 8.68
CA ALA A 277 3.75 -17.08 9.00
C ALA A 277 2.72 -16.02 9.41
N ARG A 278 3.14 -15.02 10.21
CA ARG A 278 2.29 -13.88 10.59
C ARG A 278 1.88 -13.04 9.39
N LEU A 279 2.82 -12.71 8.49
CA LEU A 279 2.50 -11.96 7.26
C LEU A 279 1.52 -12.72 6.37
N SER A 280 1.77 -14.02 6.15
CA SER A 280 0.88 -14.90 5.40
C SER A 280 -0.52 -14.97 6.02
N PHE A 281 -0.59 -15.11 7.34
CA PHE A 281 -1.85 -15.13 8.08
C PHE A 281 -2.63 -13.84 7.91
N VAL A 282 -2.00 -12.67 8.09
CA VAL A 282 -2.66 -11.36 7.93
C VAL A 282 -3.23 -11.20 6.52
N LEU A 283 -2.42 -11.51 5.49
CA LEU A 283 -2.88 -11.45 4.10
C LEU A 283 -4.05 -12.38 3.83
N ARG A 284 -3.98 -13.62 4.33
CA ARG A 284 -5.05 -14.60 4.15
C ARG A 284 -6.32 -14.22 4.91
N ALA A 285 -6.19 -13.65 6.11
CA ALA A 285 -7.32 -13.22 6.92
C ALA A 285 -8.07 -12.07 6.23
N THR A 286 -7.35 -11.04 5.79
CA THR A 286 -7.96 -9.85 5.14
C THR A 286 -8.77 -10.18 3.89
N TYR A 287 -8.32 -11.15 3.10
CA TYR A 287 -8.98 -11.51 1.83
C TYR A 287 -9.81 -12.79 1.90
N ASP A 288 -10.13 -13.29 3.10
CA ASP A 288 -10.87 -14.54 3.32
C ASP A 288 -10.30 -15.74 2.53
N LEU A 289 -9.00 -15.97 2.75
CA LEU A 289 -8.21 -17.07 2.19
C LEU A 289 -7.59 -17.96 3.28
N LEU A 290 -8.11 -17.88 4.51
CA LEU A 290 -7.80 -18.86 5.55
C LEU A 290 -8.53 -20.18 5.25
N PRO A 291 -8.02 -21.33 5.72
CA PRO A 291 -8.66 -22.63 5.50
C PRO A 291 -9.91 -22.80 6.39
N SER A 292 -10.92 -21.95 6.22
CA SER A 292 -12.25 -22.16 6.80
C SER A 292 -12.93 -23.35 6.11
N PRO A 293 -13.85 -24.09 6.77
CA PRO A 293 -14.56 -25.19 6.14
C PRO A 293 -15.23 -24.81 4.81
N GLN A 294 -15.79 -23.60 4.72
CA GLN A 294 -16.34 -23.09 3.45
C GLN A 294 -15.27 -22.94 2.36
N ASN A 295 -14.08 -22.46 2.70
CA ASN A 295 -12.98 -22.31 1.74
C ASN A 295 -12.40 -23.68 1.34
N LEU A 296 -12.31 -24.62 2.28
CA LEU A 296 -11.87 -25.99 2.01
C LEU A 296 -12.85 -26.74 1.12
N LYS A 297 -14.17 -26.52 1.29
CA LYS A 297 -15.18 -27.01 0.35
C LYS A 297 -14.94 -26.49 -1.07
N GLU A 298 -14.70 -25.18 -1.22
CA GLU A 298 -14.44 -24.58 -2.53
C GLU A 298 -13.15 -25.10 -3.18
N TRP A 299 -12.10 -25.37 -2.39
CA TRP A 299 -10.79 -25.76 -2.92
C TRP A 299 -10.65 -27.27 -3.14
N TYR A 300 -11.25 -28.09 -2.28
CA TYR A 300 -11.02 -29.53 -2.22
C TYR A 300 -12.31 -30.37 -2.14
N GLY A 301 -13.48 -29.75 -2.07
CA GLY A 301 -14.76 -30.47 -1.96
C GLY A 301 -15.04 -31.05 -0.57
N GLU A 302 -14.36 -30.56 0.47
CA GLU A 302 -14.58 -30.97 1.86
C GLU A 302 -15.95 -30.53 2.43
N ASP A 303 -16.30 -31.07 3.60
CA ASP A 303 -17.51 -30.68 4.34
C ASP A 303 -17.42 -29.21 4.81
N PRO A 304 -18.39 -28.35 4.45
CA PRO A 304 -18.39 -26.94 4.87
C PRO A 304 -18.80 -26.75 6.34
N ALA A 305 -19.18 -27.81 7.05
CA ALA A 305 -19.69 -27.70 8.42
C ALA A 305 -18.62 -27.25 9.43
N CYS A 306 -19.03 -26.42 10.38
CA CYS A 306 -18.24 -26.09 11.55
C CYS A 306 -17.96 -27.36 12.37
N SER A 307 -16.72 -27.57 12.78
CA SER A 307 -16.35 -28.71 13.62
C SER A 307 -17.13 -28.74 14.95
N LEU A 308 -17.53 -27.56 15.46
CA LEU A 308 -18.21 -27.38 16.75
C LEU A 308 -19.73 -27.45 16.64
N CYS A 309 -20.35 -26.58 15.82
CA CYS A 309 -21.81 -26.46 15.76
C CYS A 309 -22.46 -27.13 14.54
N LYS A 310 -21.67 -27.73 13.65
CA LYS A 310 -22.11 -28.43 12.42
C LYS A 310 -22.86 -27.60 11.37
N VAL A 311 -22.94 -26.27 11.54
CA VAL A 311 -23.50 -25.35 10.53
C VAL A 311 -22.41 -24.96 9.52
N PRO A 312 -22.72 -24.72 8.23
CA PRO A 312 -21.77 -24.19 7.26
C PRO A 312 -20.97 -22.99 7.80
N SER A 313 -19.64 -23.07 7.73
CA SER A 313 -18.75 -22.20 8.50
C SER A 313 -17.81 -21.38 7.62
N SER A 314 -18.10 -20.09 7.52
CA SER A 314 -17.20 -19.07 6.98
C SER A 314 -16.17 -18.61 8.02
N LEU A 315 -15.22 -17.77 7.62
CA LEU A 315 -14.31 -17.11 8.57
C LEU A 315 -15.08 -16.24 9.58
N ARG A 316 -16.12 -15.51 9.12
CA ARG A 316 -17.04 -14.75 9.97
C ARG A 316 -17.73 -15.65 11.01
N HIS A 317 -18.19 -16.83 10.60
CA HIS A 317 -18.79 -17.78 11.54
C HIS A 317 -17.79 -18.18 12.64
N ILE A 318 -16.58 -18.58 12.27
CA ILE A 318 -15.56 -19.02 13.23
C ILE A 318 -15.22 -17.87 14.20
N LEU A 319 -14.97 -16.67 13.67
CA LEU A 319 -14.46 -15.56 14.47
C LEU A 319 -15.53 -14.84 15.29
N SER A 320 -16.79 -14.81 14.89
CA SER A 320 -17.80 -14.02 15.60
C SER A 320 -19.22 -14.59 15.60
N GLY A 321 -19.52 -15.63 14.82
CA GLY A 321 -20.89 -16.13 14.61
C GLY A 321 -21.22 -17.50 15.20
N CYS A 322 -20.25 -18.22 15.75
CA CYS A 322 -20.44 -19.59 16.25
C CYS A 322 -21.01 -19.57 17.68
N THR A 323 -22.27 -19.99 17.81
CA THR A 323 -22.98 -20.07 19.11
C THR A 323 -22.28 -21.00 20.10
N THR A 324 -21.77 -22.15 19.65
CA THR A 324 -20.98 -23.07 20.48
C THR A 324 -19.67 -22.44 20.95
N SER A 325 -19.01 -21.64 20.11
CA SER A 325 -17.78 -20.93 20.53
C SER A 325 -18.08 -19.85 21.56
N LEU A 326 -19.22 -19.18 21.43
CA LEU A 326 -19.71 -18.19 22.39
C LEU A 326 -19.97 -18.85 23.76
N THR A 327 -20.73 -19.94 23.81
CA THR A 327 -21.05 -20.63 25.08
C THR A 327 -19.82 -21.24 25.75
N GLN A 328 -18.83 -21.68 24.96
CA GLN A 328 -17.53 -22.16 25.46
C GLN A 328 -16.59 -21.02 25.94
N GLY A 329 -17.00 -19.75 25.84
CA GLY A 329 -16.18 -18.61 26.28
C GLY A 329 -14.97 -18.31 25.39
N ARG A 330 -14.90 -18.84 24.16
CA ARG A 330 -13.74 -18.63 23.26
C ARG A 330 -13.59 -17.16 22.84
N TYR A 331 -14.71 -16.46 22.66
CA TYR A 331 -14.70 -15.04 22.33
C TYR A 331 -14.21 -14.19 23.50
N THR A 332 -14.64 -14.51 24.73
CA THR A 332 -14.10 -13.90 25.95
C THR A 332 -12.61 -14.15 26.09
N TRP A 333 -12.15 -15.36 25.81
CA TRP A 333 -10.72 -15.67 25.84
C TRP A 333 -9.94 -14.81 24.84
N ARG A 334 -10.37 -14.73 23.57
CA ARG A 334 -9.70 -13.90 22.55
C ARG A 334 -9.72 -12.42 22.91
N HIS A 335 -10.87 -11.92 23.35
CA HIS A 335 -11.03 -10.56 23.85
C HIS A 335 -10.00 -10.26 24.94
N ASN A 336 -9.90 -11.13 25.94
CA ASN A 336 -8.97 -10.93 27.06
C ASN A 336 -7.50 -11.01 26.62
N GLN A 337 -7.16 -11.77 25.56
CA GLN A 337 -5.80 -11.72 24.99
C GLN A 337 -5.50 -10.34 24.40
N VAL A 338 -6.43 -9.75 23.65
CA VAL A 338 -6.24 -8.40 23.09
C VAL A 338 -6.18 -7.34 24.20
N LEU A 339 -7.07 -7.46 25.20
CA LEU A 339 -7.10 -6.56 26.36
C LEU A 339 -5.78 -6.62 27.16
N ARG A 340 -5.18 -7.80 27.32
CA ARG A 340 -3.86 -7.96 27.98
C ARG A 340 -2.75 -7.21 27.26
N GLU A 341 -2.68 -7.30 25.94
CA GLU A 341 -1.69 -6.58 25.15
C GLU A 341 -1.88 -5.07 25.24
N LEU A 342 -3.13 -4.59 25.12
CA LEU A 342 -3.44 -3.16 25.30
C LEU A 342 -3.10 -2.66 26.71
N ALA A 343 -3.43 -3.45 27.74
CA ALA A 343 -3.10 -3.17 29.13
C ALA A 343 -1.59 -3.07 29.35
N ALA A 344 -0.81 -4.01 28.82
CA ALA A 344 0.64 -4.00 28.96
C ALA A 344 1.27 -2.73 28.35
N ILE A 345 0.82 -2.34 27.15
CA ILE A 345 1.30 -1.12 26.48
C ILE A 345 0.93 0.13 27.27
N LEU A 346 -0.33 0.23 27.74
CA LEU A 346 -0.81 1.37 28.51
C LEU A 346 -0.12 1.48 29.86
N GLU A 347 0.10 0.36 30.55
CA GLU A 347 0.78 0.31 31.83
C GLU A 347 2.25 0.72 31.73
N GLN A 348 2.95 0.26 30.68
CA GLN A 348 4.32 0.68 30.39
C GLN A 348 4.40 2.21 30.16
N ARG A 349 3.48 2.77 29.37
CA ARG A 349 3.41 4.22 29.10
C ARG A 349 3.04 5.01 30.35
N ARG A 350 2.08 4.52 31.15
CA ARG A 350 1.65 5.12 32.42
C ARG A 350 2.83 5.23 33.39
N THR A 351 3.53 4.11 33.61
CA THR A 351 4.68 4.05 34.53
C THR A 351 5.80 4.97 34.08
N THR A 352 6.14 4.94 32.78
CA THR A 352 7.17 5.84 32.22
C THR A 352 6.78 7.30 32.43
N THR A 353 5.51 7.65 32.20
CA THR A 353 5.04 9.03 32.30
C THR A 353 4.99 9.51 33.76
N ASN A 354 4.48 8.69 34.68
CA ASN A 354 4.41 9.04 36.10
C ASN A 354 5.80 9.24 36.73
N ASN A 355 6.82 8.52 36.23
CA ASN A 355 8.21 8.66 36.69
C ASN A 355 8.94 9.88 36.11
N LEU A 356 8.37 10.57 35.11
CA LEU A 356 8.98 11.78 34.58
C LEU A 356 8.87 12.93 35.60
N PRO A 357 9.86 13.84 35.64
CA PRO A 357 9.76 15.05 36.45
C PRO A 357 8.46 15.78 36.12
N GLN A 358 7.86 16.35 37.16
CA GLN A 358 6.67 17.17 37.00
C GLN A 358 7.07 18.45 36.25
N THR A 359 6.91 18.45 34.93
CA THR A 359 7.02 19.67 34.14
C THR A 359 5.90 20.59 34.60
N LEU A 360 6.26 21.67 35.30
CA LEU A 360 5.34 22.75 35.64
C LEU A 360 4.52 23.09 34.40
N ILE A 361 3.22 22.85 34.47
CA ILE A 361 2.26 23.28 33.46
C ILE A 361 2.39 24.79 33.39
N GLY A 362 3.08 25.33 32.38
CA GLY A 362 3.31 26.77 32.25
C GLY A 362 4.67 27.26 31.78
N GLN A 363 5.59 26.43 31.27
CA GLN A 363 6.71 26.98 30.49
C GLN A 363 6.18 27.49 29.15
N VAL A 364 5.83 28.78 29.13
CA VAL A 364 5.63 29.56 27.90
C VAL A 364 6.91 29.42 27.09
N ASN A 365 6.83 28.83 25.90
CA ASN A 365 7.93 28.85 24.95
C ASN A 365 8.22 30.33 24.63
N PHE A 366 9.25 30.90 25.24
CA PHE A 366 9.75 32.20 24.81
C PHE A 366 10.21 32.08 23.35
N ILE A 367 9.82 33.03 22.52
CA ILE A 367 10.32 33.12 21.16
C ILE A 367 11.82 33.35 21.26
N ASN A 368 12.62 32.36 20.87
CA ASN A 368 14.06 32.54 20.73
C ASN A 368 14.31 33.46 19.54
N PHE A 369 14.73 34.70 19.81
CA PHE A 369 15.24 35.61 18.78
C PHE A 369 16.53 35.04 18.21
N VAL A 370 16.56 34.86 16.89
CA VAL A 370 17.73 34.34 16.16
C VAL A 370 18.44 35.51 15.47
N PRO A 371 19.79 35.62 15.56
CA PRO A 371 20.54 36.66 14.85
C PRO A 371 20.34 36.62 13.33
N ALA A 372 20.43 37.78 12.68
CA ALA A 372 20.28 37.90 11.23
C ALA A 372 21.26 36.98 10.48
N GLY A 373 20.73 36.12 9.62
CA GLY A 373 21.52 35.20 8.78
C GLY A 373 21.57 33.73 9.26
N GLN A 374 21.12 33.42 10.49
CA GLN A 374 21.00 32.03 10.94
C GLN A 374 19.64 31.42 10.54
N ARG A 375 19.67 30.25 9.90
CA ARG A 375 18.46 29.45 9.65
C ARG A 375 18.01 28.82 10.97
N GLN A 376 16.78 29.13 11.39
CA GLN A 376 16.14 28.45 12.50
C GLN A 376 15.89 27.00 12.08
N GLU A 377 16.47 26.04 12.80
CA GLU A 377 16.04 24.65 12.67
C GLU A 377 14.57 24.59 13.11
N HIS A 378 13.68 24.35 12.15
CA HIS A 378 12.30 24.02 12.46
C HIS A 378 12.30 22.69 13.23
N ARG A 379 12.41 22.76 14.57
CA ARG A 379 11.92 21.68 15.42
C ARG A 379 10.43 21.59 15.13
N THR A 380 10.04 20.55 14.41
CA THR A 380 8.65 20.10 14.38
C THR A 380 8.28 19.83 15.83
N ILE A 381 7.59 20.79 16.46
CA ILE A 381 6.86 20.53 17.68
C ILE A 381 5.91 19.39 17.31
N SER A 382 6.17 18.19 17.83
CA SER A 382 5.25 17.07 17.77
C SER A 382 3.90 17.59 18.23
N LYS A 383 2.93 17.71 17.31
CA LYS A 383 1.56 18.11 17.64
C LYS A 383 0.84 17.05 18.49
N ASP A 384 1.47 15.91 18.71
CA ASP A 384 0.99 14.86 19.59
C ASP A 384 1.57 15.07 20.99
N ALA A 385 1.05 16.06 21.71
CA ALA A 385 1.14 16.00 23.17
C ALA A 385 0.35 14.76 23.58
N SER A 386 1.06 13.66 23.86
CA SER A 386 0.47 12.40 24.30
C SER A 386 -0.50 12.70 25.44
N ILE A 387 -1.73 12.17 25.37
CA ILE A 387 -2.79 12.33 26.37
C ILE A 387 -2.27 12.20 27.81
N LEU A 388 -1.27 11.33 28.00
CA LEU A 388 -0.65 11.05 29.30
C LEU A 388 0.25 12.18 29.81
N GLN A 389 0.71 13.11 28.98
CA GLN A 389 1.63 14.17 29.39
C GLN A 389 1.00 15.19 30.35
N SER A 390 -0.34 15.27 30.42
CA SER A 390 -1.04 16.24 31.25
C SER A 390 -0.98 15.96 32.76
N ALA A 391 -0.63 14.74 33.16
CA ALA A 391 -0.55 14.37 34.58
C ALA A 391 0.60 13.38 34.87
N ARG A 392 0.89 13.16 36.15
CA ARG A 392 1.95 12.24 36.63
C ARG A 392 1.44 11.24 37.68
N ASP A 393 0.16 11.29 37.99
CA ASP A 393 -0.53 10.48 38.99
C ASP A 393 -1.57 9.57 38.33
N TRP A 394 -1.34 9.19 37.07
CA TRP A 394 -2.25 8.32 36.34
C TRP A 394 -2.38 6.96 37.03
N LYS A 395 -3.61 6.55 37.30
CA LYS A 395 -4.01 5.23 37.78
C LYS A 395 -4.68 4.46 36.64
N LEU A 396 -4.45 3.15 36.57
CA LEU A 396 -5.02 2.26 35.56
C LEU A 396 -5.65 1.06 36.25
N GLU A 397 -6.91 0.79 35.92
CA GLU A 397 -7.63 -0.44 36.28
C GLU A 397 -8.07 -1.15 35.01
N VAL A 398 -8.01 -2.48 35.02
CA VAL A 398 -8.34 -3.32 33.85
C VAL A 398 -9.20 -4.51 34.29
N ASP A 399 -10.30 -4.80 33.58
CA ASP A 399 -11.21 -5.94 33.84
C ASP A 399 -10.58 -7.26 33.33
N LEU A 400 -9.40 -7.61 33.86
CA LEU A 400 -8.67 -8.84 33.58
C LEU A 400 -8.39 -9.61 34.86
N ASP A 401 -8.87 -10.87 34.92
CA ASP A 401 -8.69 -11.84 36.01
C ASP A 401 -9.31 -11.43 37.37
N LYS A 402 -9.29 -10.13 37.71
CA LYS A 402 -10.01 -9.48 38.80
C LYS A 402 -11.15 -8.64 38.21
N LYS A 403 -12.29 -8.63 38.90
CA LYS A 403 -13.42 -7.77 38.52
C LYS A 403 -13.04 -6.31 38.76
N LEU A 404 -13.01 -5.52 37.70
CA LEU A 404 -12.80 -4.09 37.79
C LEU A 404 -13.93 -3.44 38.60
N VAL A 405 -13.54 -2.63 39.58
CA VAL A 405 -14.45 -1.74 40.31
C VAL A 405 -14.20 -0.34 39.81
N PHE A 406 -15.24 0.31 39.28
CA PHE A 406 -15.10 1.67 38.76
C PHE A 406 -14.72 2.63 39.90
N PRO A 407 -13.75 3.55 39.71
CA PRO A 407 -13.26 4.42 40.78
C PRO A 407 -14.41 5.26 41.39
N PRO A 408 -14.77 5.06 42.67
CA PRO A 408 -15.87 5.80 43.30
C PRO A 408 -15.61 7.31 43.40
N GLU A 409 -14.34 7.72 43.36
CA GLU A 409 -13.92 9.14 43.33
C GLU A 409 -14.35 9.87 42.05
N ILE A 410 -14.68 9.13 40.99
CA ILE A 410 -15.25 9.66 39.74
C ILE A 410 -16.79 9.62 39.82
N VAL A 411 -17.35 8.41 39.87
CA VAL A 411 -18.78 8.12 39.97
C VAL A 411 -18.95 6.75 40.64
N ALA A 412 -19.93 6.61 41.53
CA ALA A 412 -20.31 5.30 42.06
C ALA A 412 -21.22 4.57 41.05
N THR A 413 -20.69 3.56 40.36
CA THR A 413 -21.44 2.81 39.33
C THR A 413 -21.19 1.31 39.42
N THR A 414 -22.16 0.52 38.94
CA THR A 414 -22.03 -0.93 38.72
C THR A 414 -21.51 -1.28 37.33
N LEU A 415 -21.37 -0.29 36.45
CA LEU A 415 -20.81 -0.48 35.13
C LEU A 415 -19.34 -0.89 35.22
N ARG A 416 -18.97 -1.87 34.39
CA ARG A 416 -17.61 -2.38 34.29
C ARG A 416 -17.10 -2.21 32.86
N PRO A 417 -16.39 -1.11 32.58
CA PRO A 417 -15.61 -1.01 31.35
C PRO A 417 -14.40 -1.93 31.40
N ASP A 418 -13.83 -2.22 30.23
CA ASP A 418 -12.66 -3.09 30.12
C ASP A 418 -11.40 -2.44 30.71
N MET A 419 -11.26 -1.12 30.59
CA MET A 419 -10.19 -0.36 31.26
C MET A 419 -10.67 1.02 31.71
N VAL A 420 -10.10 1.50 32.81
CA VAL A 420 -10.24 2.90 33.27
C VAL A 420 -8.87 3.46 33.58
N LEU A 421 -8.53 4.57 32.92
CA LEU A 421 -7.32 5.33 33.17
C LEU A 421 -7.71 6.72 33.67
N TRP A 422 -7.21 7.16 34.83
CA TRP A 422 -7.60 8.45 35.38
C TRP A 422 -6.52 9.11 36.23
N SER A 423 -6.60 10.43 36.38
CA SER A 423 -5.72 11.24 37.22
C SER A 423 -6.56 12.02 38.24
N PRO A 424 -6.43 11.71 39.54
CA PRO A 424 -7.11 12.45 40.61
C PRO A 424 -6.76 13.94 40.63
N THR A 425 -5.50 14.31 40.39
CA THR A 425 -5.03 15.69 40.46
C THR A 425 -5.64 16.56 39.36
N THR A 426 -5.71 16.02 38.12
CA THR A 426 -6.22 16.80 36.98
C THR A 426 -7.72 16.59 36.72
N LYS A 427 -8.36 15.68 37.48
CA LYS A 427 -9.74 15.22 37.27
C LYS A 427 -10.01 14.77 35.83
N LEU A 428 -9.03 14.13 35.20
CA LEU A 428 -9.16 13.53 33.86
C LEU A 428 -9.44 12.04 33.97
N ALA A 429 -10.38 11.53 33.16
CA ALA A 429 -10.71 10.11 33.11
C ALA A 429 -10.94 9.62 31.67
N TYR A 430 -10.44 8.42 31.40
CA TYR A 430 -10.51 7.74 30.11
C TYR A 430 -11.12 6.36 30.34
N VAL A 431 -12.30 6.14 29.78
CA VAL A 431 -13.01 4.86 29.84
C VAL A 431 -12.77 4.14 28.52
N VAL A 432 -12.16 2.97 28.56
CA VAL A 432 -11.86 2.17 27.37
C VAL A 432 -12.75 0.94 27.37
N GLU A 433 -13.48 0.73 26.29
CA GLU A 433 -14.29 -0.46 26.06
C GLU A 433 -13.78 -1.15 24.79
N LEU A 434 -13.25 -2.36 24.95
CA LEU A 434 -12.75 -3.16 23.85
C LEU A 434 -13.91 -3.98 23.26
N THR A 435 -14.01 -3.98 21.94
CA THR A 435 -14.81 -4.94 21.20
C THR A 435 -13.92 -5.58 20.15
N VAL A 436 -14.12 -6.85 19.82
CA VAL A 436 -13.41 -7.50 18.70
C VAL A 436 -14.45 -8.04 17.73
N PRO A 437 -15.12 -7.14 16.96
CA PRO A 437 -16.21 -7.52 16.07
C PRO A 437 -15.68 -8.13 14.77
N TRP A 438 -16.61 -8.58 13.91
CA TRP A 438 -16.30 -8.74 12.49
C TRP A 438 -16.23 -7.36 11.83
N GLU A 439 -15.41 -7.19 10.81
CA GLU A 439 -15.05 -5.89 10.23
C GLU A 439 -16.26 -5.05 9.77
N GLU A 440 -17.33 -5.72 9.30
CA GLU A 440 -18.58 -5.06 8.86
C GLU A 440 -19.44 -4.52 10.01
N GLY A 441 -19.19 -4.94 11.25
CA GLY A 441 -19.96 -4.54 12.43
C GLY A 441 -19.22 -3.55 13.35
N VAL A 442 -18.09 -2.98 12.89
CA VAL A 442 -17.24 -2.09 13.67
C VAL A 442 -17.98 -0.81 14.06
N GLU A 443 -18.62 -0.12 13.10
CA GLU A 443 -19.33 1.14 13.38
C GLU A 443 -20.54 0.94 14.30
N GLU A 444 -21.35 -0.09 14.04
CA GLU A 444 -22.49 -0.44 14.91
C GLU A 444 -22.04 -0.79 16.33
N ALA A 445 -20.90 -1.49 16.47
CA ALA A 445 -20.30 -1.77 17.77
C ALA A 445 -19.85 -0.49 18.47
N TYR A 446 -19.15 0.39 17.75
CA TYR A 446 -18.66 1.67 18.26
C TYR A 446 -19.82 2.53 18.81
N GLU A 447 -20.86 2.75 18.02
CA GLU A 447 -22.01 3.58 18.43
C GLU A 447 -22.72 3.01 19.65
N ARG A 448 -22.99 1.71 19.65
CA ARG A 448 -23.65 1.02 20.77
C ARG A 448 -22.84 1.14 22.06
N LYS A 449 -21.51 0.97 22.00
CA LYS A 449 -20.63 1.05 23.18
C LYS A 449 -20.47 2.49 23.68
N LYS A 450 -20.38 3.46 22.77
CA LYS A 450 -20.35 4.87 23.12
C LYS A 450 -21.62 5.29 23.86
N ASN A 451 -22.78 4.87 23.36
CA ASN A 451 -24.08 5.19 23.97
C ASN A 451 -24.27 4.51 25.33
N LYS A 452 -23.72 3.31 25.55
CA LYS A 452 -23.78 2.61 26.85
C LYS A 452 -23.22 3.44 28.02
N TYR A 453 -22.24 4.31 27.77
CA TYR A 453 -21.55 5.07 28.81
C TYR A 453 -21.92 6.57 28.81
N SER A 454 -22.93 7.00 28.04
CA SER A 454 -23.32 8.43 27.97
C SER A 454 -23.70 9.00 29.33
N ASP A 455 -24.50 8.25 30.09
CA ASP A 455 -25.06 8.70 31.36
C ASP A 455 -23.96 8.77 32.43
N LEU A 456 -23.06 7.77 32.44
CA LEU A 456 -21.86 7.75 33.26
C LEU A 456 -20.98 8.98 32.97
N ALA A 457 -20.83 9.35 31.69
CA ALA A 457 -20.03 10.51 31.32
C ALA A 457 -20.66 11.84 31.74
N ALA A 458 -21.99 11.94 31.66
CA ALA A 458 -22.73 13.11 32.12
C ALA A 458 -22.61 13.28 33.65
N GLU A 459 -22.79 12.19 34.41
CA GLU A 459 -22.66 12.21 35.87
C GLU A 459 -21.23 12.54 36.33
N ALA A 460 -20.22 11.94 35.71
CA ALA A 460 -18.82 12.27 36.00
C ALA A 460 -18.52 13.75 35.72
N SER A 461 -19.09 14.32 34.65
CA SER A 461 -18.96 15.74 34.32
C SER A 461 -19.61 16.64 35.38
N GLN A 462 -20.77 16.23 35.92
CA GLN A 462 -21.42 16.93 37.05
C GLN A 462 -20.56 16.88 38.32
N ASN A 463 -19.84 15.77 38.54
CA ASN A 463 -18.87 15.63 39.64
C ASN A 463 -17.54 16.38 39.40
N GLY A 464 -17.45 17.16 38.31
CA GLY A 464 -16.29 17.98 37.97
C GLY A 464 -15.14 17.23 37.31
N TRP A 465 -15.39 16.04 36.77
CA TRP A 465 -14.41 15.26 36.00
C TRP A 465 -14.56 15.51 34.50
N LYS A 466 -13.43 15.66 33.82
CA LYS A 466 -13.39 15.62 32.35
C LYS A 466 -13.14 14.18 31.91
N ILE A 467 -14.22 13.51 31.58
CA ILE A 467 -14.23 12.11 31.13
C ILE A 467 -14.30 11.99 29.61
N SER A 468 -13.70 10.95 29.06
CA SER A 468 -13.78 10.63 27.64
C SER A 468 -13.94 9.12 27.44
N ILE A 469 -14.92 8.73 26.64
CA ILE A 469 -15.24 7.34 26.34
C ILE A 469 -14.53 6.96 25.04
N PHE A 470 -13.76 5.88 25.08
CA PHE A 470 -13.01 5.32 23.98
C PHE A 470 -13.45 3.87 23.72
N PRO A 471 -14.48 3.67 22.89
CA PRO A 471 -14.67 2.37 22.25
C PRO A 471 -13.46 2.08 21.36
N VAL A 472 -12.95 0.86 21.44
CA VAL A 472 -11.80 0.37 20.66
C VAL A 472 -12.21 -0.94 20.00
N GLU A 473 -12.10 -1.03 18.68
CA GLU A 473 -12.47 -2.21 17.87
C GLU A 473 -11.28 -2.98 17.27
#